data_AF-A0A174IQS3-F1
#
_entry.id   AF-A0A174IQS3-F1
#
_cell.length_a   1.000
_cell.length_b   1.000
_cell.length_c   1.000
_cell.angle_alpha   90.00
_cell.angle_beta   90.00
_cell.angle_gamma   90.00
#
_symmetry.space_group_name_H-M   'P 1'
#
loop_
_entity.id
_entity.type
_entity.pdbx_description
1 polymer ?
#
loop_
_entity_poly.entity_id
_entity_poly.type
_entity_poly.pdbx_seq_one_letter_code
_entity_poly.pdbx_strand_id
1 'polypeptide(L)'
;MDEKKLWVKISGSINYYLRYYDRKKSDEELLEDYLYCTLEGENGKYEYLDKQTFEFIELNDAILEKAINAFKERLKKKREKEKTKEIDKNFNKNKEIKTKKSEVIDFNRYKKL
;
A
#
# COMPACT_ATOMS: atom_id res chain seq x y z
N MET A 1 5.35 -14.21 -24.78
CA MET A 1 4.14 -14.05 -23.93
C MET A 1 3.21 -13.04 -24.59
N ASP A 2 1.88 -13.21 -24.56
CA ASP A 2 0.96 -12.18 -25.07
C ASP A 2 0.79 -11.01 -24.08
N GLU A 3 0.39 -9.84 -24.59
CA GLU A 3 0.27 -8.60 -23.82
C GLU A 3 -0.70 -8.70 -22.64
N LYS A 4 -1.81 -9.44 -22.81
CA LYS A 4 -2.82 -9.61 -21.76
C LYS A 4 -2.25 -10.43 -20.60
N LYS A 5 -1.52 -11.51 -20.89
CA LYS A 5 -0.86 -12.34 -19.90
C LYS A 5 0.27 -11.58 -19.20
N LEU A 6 1.05 -10.79 -19.94
CA LEU A 6 2.08 -9.90 -19.38
C LEU A 6 1.47 -8.89 -18.40
N TRP A 7 0.39 -8.22 -18.82
CA TRP A 7 -0.34 -7.30 -17.97
C TRP A 7 -0.85 -7.95 -16.67
N VAL A 8 -1.39 -9.17 -16.74
CA VAL A 8 -1.84 -9.90 -15.54
C VAL A 8 -0.68 -10.12 -14.56
N LYS A 9 0.51 -10.46 -15.06
CA LYS A 9 1.71 -10.65 -14.23
C LYS A 9 2.18 -9.34 -13.59
N ILE A 10 2.31 -8.26 -14.36
CA ILE A 10 2.70 -6.94 -13.85
C ILE A 10 1.66 -6.39 -12.86
N SER A 11 0.38 -6.54 -13.18
CA SER A 11 -0.70 -6.16 -12.27
C SER A 11 -0.63 -6.93 -10.95
N GLY A 12 -0.25 -8.21 -11.01
CA GLY A 12 0.00 -9.04 -9.84
C GLY A 12 1.19 -8.56 -9.01
N SER A 13 2.31 -8.22 -9.64
CA SER A 13 3.51 -7.72 -8.96
C SER A 13 3.26 -6.39 -8.25
N ILE A 14 2.51 -5.46 -8.86
CA ILE A 14 2.09 -4.20 -8.21
C ILE A 14 1.34 -4.49 -6.91
N ASN A 15 0.37 -5.41 -6.95
CA ASN A 15 -0.42 -5.76 -5.76
C ASN A 15 0.43 -6.42 -4.68
N TYR A 16 1.40 -7.25 -5.09
CA TYR A 16 2.33 -7.89 -4.17
C TYR A 16 3.24 -6.86 -3.49
N TYR A 17 3.88 -5.98 -4.27
CA TYR A 17 4.73 -4.90 -3.75
C TYR A 17 3.95 -4.02 -2.77
N LEU A 18 2.80 -3.51 -3.22
CA LEU A 18 1.94 -2.66 -2.40
C LEU A 18 1.37 -3.39 -1.19
N ARG A 19 1.44 -4.73 -1.07
CA ARG A 19 1.00 -5.44 0.14
C ARG A 19 1.89 -5.09 1.33
N TYR A 20 3.19 -4.92 1.11
CA TYR A 20 4.22 -4.82 2.16
C TYR A 20 5.09 -3.56 2.06
N TYR A 21 4.66 -2.58 1.26
CA TYR A 21 5.41 -1.34 1.07
C TYR A 21 5.67 -0.58 2.38
N ASP A 22 6.77 0.17 2.40
CA ASP A 22 7.09 1.07 3.50
C ASP A 22 6.19 2.30 3.46
N ARG A 23 5.33 2.44 4.48
CA ARG A 23 4.37 3.54 4.58
C ARG A 23 5.03 4.91 4.78
N LYS A 24 6.28 4.94 5.25
CA LYS A 24 7.02 6.18 5.51
C LYS A 24 7.60 6.79 4.24
N LYS A 25 7.85 6.00 3.20
CA LYS A 25 8.33 6.47 1.91
C LYS A 25 7.29 7.31 1.19
N SER A 26 7.73 8.25 0.36
CA SER A 26 6.88 9.03 -0.54
C SER A 26 6.30 8.17 -1.67
N ASP A 27 5.35 8.70 -2.42
CA ASP A 27 4.76 7.97 -3.54
C ASP A 27 5.76 7.80 -4.70
N GLU A 28 6.64 8.79 -4.88
CA GLU A 28 7.74 8.76 -5.86
C GLU A 28 8.80 7.72 -5.49
N GLU A 29 9.26 7.71 -4.23
CA GLU A 29 10.25 6.73 -3.74
C GLU A 29 9.75 5.29 -3.88
N LEU A 30 8.45 5.06 -3.63
CA LEU A 30 7.84 3.74 -3.78
C LEU A 30 7.68 3.33 -5.25
N LEU A 31 7.41 4.30 -6.13
CA LEU A 31 7.33 4.02 -7.56
C LEU A 31 8.71 3.66 -8.11
N GLU A 32 9.72 4.45 -7.78
CA GLU A 32 11.11 4.20 -8.18
C GLU A 32 11.60 2.83 -7.69
N ASP A 33 11.36 2.52 -6.40
CA ASP A 33 11.72 1.23 -5.80
C ASP A 33 10.98 0.06 -6.46
N TYR A 34 9.70 0.23 -6.81
CA TYR A 34 8.94 -0.78 -7.56
C TYR A 34 9.51 -1.01 -8.96
N LEU A 35 9.78 0.07 -9.69
CA LEU A 35 10.34 0.04 -11.03
C LEU A 35 11.72 -0.63 -11.02
N TYR A 36 12.60 -0.22 -10.10
CA TYR A 36 13.91 -0.81 -9.88
C TYR A 36 13.83 -2.32 -9.58
N CYS A 37 13.07 -2.70 -8.57
CA CYS A 37 13.03 -4.10 -8.11
C CYS A 37 12.29 -5.06 -9.06
N THR A 38 11.47 -4.55 -9.98
CA THR A 38 10.51 -5.39 -10.73
C THR A 38 10.65 -5.26 -12.24
N LEU A 39 10.96 -4.07 -12.73
CA LEU A 39 10.90 -3.72 -14.15
C LEU A 39 12.23 -3.18 -14.70
N GLU A 40 13.29 -3.09 -13.89
CA GLU A 40 14.58 -2.62 -14.38
C GLU A 40 15.18 -3.66 -15.33
N GLY A 41 15.48 -3.22 -16.56
CA GLY A 41 16.21 -3.97 -17.56
C GLY A 41 17.58 -3.36 -17.84
N GLU A 42 18.33 -3.98 -18.74
CA GLU A 42 19.62 -3.44 -19.16
C GLU A 42 19.49 -2.23 -20.09
N ASN A 43 20.52 -1.37 -20.12
CA ASN A 43 20.66 -0.26 -21.08
C ASN A 43 19.52 0.79 -21.06
N GLY A 44 18.90 1.02 -19.90
CA GLY A 44 17.88 2.07 -19.73
C GLY A 44 16.50 1.69 -20.28
N LYS A 45 16.29 0.42 -20.60
CA LYS A 45 14.98 -0.13 -20.97
C LYS A 45 14.33 -0.78 -19.76
N TYR A 46 13.00 -0.79 -19.76
CA TYR A 46 12.23 -1.53 -18.77
C TYR A 46 11.94 -2.94 -19.27
N GLU A 47 12.26 -3.93 -18.45
CA GLU A 47 12.09 -5.35 -18.78
C GLU A 47 11.39 -6.07 -17.63
N TYR A 48 10.49 -6.98 -17.96
CA TYR A 48 9.86 -7.86 -16.99
C TYR A 48 10.50 -9.25 -17.05
N LEU A 49 11.04 -9.72 -15.92
CA LEU A 49 11.51 -11.10 -15.77
C LEU A 49 10.32 -12.05 -15.53
N ASP A 50 10.01 -12.89 -16.52
CA ASP A 50 9.07 -13.98 -16.30
C ASP A 50 9.72 -15.10 -15.48
N LYS A 51 9.39 -15.17 -14.19
CA LYS A 51 9.89 -16.20 -13.25
C LYS A 51 9.53 -17.64 -13.60
N GLN A 52 8.59 -17.87 -14.53
CA GLN A 52 8.24 -19.22 -14.97
C GLN A 52 9.15 -19.72 -16.08
N THR A 53 9.52 -18.85 -17.01
CA THR A 53 10.37 -19.20 -18.16
C THR A 53 11.81 -18.72 -18.00
N PHE A 54 12.07 -17.86 -17.01
CA PHE A 54 13.32 -17.13 -16.79
C PHE A 54 13.74 -16.24 -17.96
N GLU A 55 12.76 -15.77 -18.74
CA GLU A 55 12.98 -14.88 -19.87
C GLU A 55 12.67 -13.42 -19.50
N PHE A 56 13.53 -12.50 -19.98
CA PHE A 56 13.26 -11.07 -19.93
C PHE A 56 12.36 -10.66 -21.09
N ILE A 57 11.33 -9.89 -20.78
CA ILE A 57 10.37 -9.38 -21.75
C ILE A 57 10.46 -7.85 -21.74
N GLU A 58 10.95 -7.27 -22.85
CA GLU A 58 11.00 -5.83 -23.03
C GLU A 58 9.59 -5.22 -22.97
N LEU A 59 9.43 -4.19 -22.15
CA LEU A 59 8.17 -3.47 -22.02
C LEU A 59 8.12 -2.32 -23.03
N ASN A 60 7.02 -2.26 -23.77
CA ASN A 60 6.71 -1.07 -24.55
C ASN A 60 6.18 0.05 -23.65
N ASP A 61 6.22 1.29 -24.17
CA ASP A 61 5.80 2.49 -23.44
C ASP A 61 4.35 2.40 -22.96
N ALA A 62 3.46 1.79 -23.75
CA ALA A 62 2.05 1.66 -23.42
C ALA A 62 1.81 0.80 -22.16
N ILE A 63 2.50 -0.35 -22.04
CA ILE A 63 2.41 -1.22 -20.86
C ILE A 63 3.08 -0.56 -19.66
N LEU A 64 4.22 0.10 -19.87
CA LEU A 64 4.93 0.80 -18.81
C LEU A 64 4.07 1.92 -18.21
N GLU A 65 3.50 2.79 -19.05
CA GLU A 65 2.61 3.87 -18.62
C GLU A 65 1.39 3.32 -17.89
N LYS A 66 0.80 2.25 -18.41
CA LYS A 66 -0.31 1.55 -17.75
C LYS A 66 0.07 1.00 -16.37
N ALA A 67 1.28 0.45 -16.22
CA ALA A 67 1.79 -0.04 -14.94
C ALA A 67 1.99 1.10 -13.94
N ILE A 68 2.60 2.21 -14.37
CA ILE A 68 2.82 3.41 -13.54
C ILE A 68 1.49 3.98 -13.07
N ASN A 69 0.52 4.15 -13.96
CA ASN A 69 -0.80 4.69 -13.62
C ASN A 69 -1.54 3.76 -12.65
N ALA A 70 -1.54 2.45 -12.91
CA ALA A 70 -2.17 1.48 -12.01
C ALA A 70 -1.49 1.44 -10.63
N PHE A 71 -0.17 1.60 -10.57
CA PHE A 71 0.57 1.70 -9.32
C PHE A 71 0.10 2.91 -8.50
N LYS A 72 0.14 4.11 -9.10
CA LYS A 72 -0.27 5.37 -8.45
C LYS A 72 -1.71 5.31 -7.94
N GLU A 73 -2.64 4.83 -8.77
CA GLU A 73 -4.05 4.71 -8.37
C GLU A 73 -4.25 3.75 -7.19
N ARG A 74 -3.59 2.58 -7.21
CA ARG A 74 -3.72 1.57 -6.16
C ARG A 74 -3.07 2.04 -4.87
N LEU A 75 -1.91 2.68 -4.94
CA LEU A 75 -1.24 3.27 -3.78
C LEU A 75 -2.11 4.34 -3.13
N LYS A 76 -2.66 5.27 -3.91
CA LYS A 76 -3.58 6.30 -3.43
C LYS A 76 -4.79 5.69 -2.69
N LYS A 77 -5.50 4.75 -3.34
CA LYS A 77 -6.64 4.04 -2.74
C LYS A 77 -6.25 3.29 -1.46
N LYS A 78 -5.04 2.74 -1.40
CA LYS A 78 -4.55 2.02 -0.23
C LYS A 78 -4.27 2.97 0.93
N ARG A 79 -3.55 4.08 0.70
CA ARG A 79 -3.29 5.10 1.71
C ARG A 79 -4.58 5.73 2.25
N GLU A 80 -5.55 6.03 1.39
CA GLU A 80 -6.86 6.55 1.82
C GLU A 80 -7.57 5.58 2.78
N LYS A 81 -7.64 4.29 2.43
CA LYS A 81 -8.22 3.26 3.30
C LYS A 81 -7.49 3.11 4.63
N GLU A 82 -6.17 3.27 4.64
CA GLU A 82 -5.37 3.20 5.86
C GLU A 82 -5.64 4.40 6.78
N LYS A 83 -5.71 5.62 6.23
CA LYS A 83 -6.10 6.83 6.97
C LYS A 83 -7.47 6.69 7.62
N THR A 84 -8.47 6.21 6.88
CA THR A 84 -9.82 5.98 7.44
C THR A 84 -9.78 5.01 8.62
N LYS A 85 -9.06 3.88 8.49
CA LYS A 85 -8.93 2.88 9.56
C LYS A 85 -8.23 3.43 10.80
N GLU A 86 -7.23 4.29 10.63
CA GLU A 86 -6.54 4.94 11.75
C GLU A 86 -7.47 5.92 12.49
N ILE A 87 -8.26 6.71 11.74
CA ILE A 87 -9.27 7.62 12.30
C ILE A 87 -10.31 6.82 13.09
N ASP A 88 -10.86 5.74 12.51
CA ASP A 88 -11.87 4.90 13.17
C ASP A 88 -11.33 4.26 14.46
N LYS A 89 -10.10 3.74 14.44
CA LYS A 89 -9.44 3.18 15.63
C LYS A 89 -9.25 4.22 16.72
N ASN A 90 -8.78 5.41 16.36
CA ASN A 90 -8.57 6.49 17.32
C ASN A 90 -9.90 6.99 17.91
N PHE A 91 -10.95 7.07 17.11
CA PHE A 91 -12.28 7.45 17.56
C PHE A 91 -12.86 6.43 18.55
N ASN A 92 -12.76 5.13 18.24
CA ASN A 92 -13.20 4.06 19.13
C ASN A 92 -12.42 4.04 20.45
N LYS A 93 -11.09 4.20 20.40
CA LYS A 93 -10.24 4.30 21.60
C LYS A 93 -10.61 5.50 22.47
N ASN A 94 -10.90 6.66 21.86
CA ASN A 94 -11.34 7.86 22.59
C ASN A 94 -12.72 7.66 23.23
N LYS A 95 -13.63 6.93 22.57
CA LYS A 95 -14.95 6.59 23.13
C LYS A 95 -14.80 5.67 24.36
N GLU A 96 -13.95 4.65 24.29
CA GLU A 96 -13.63 3.77 25.42
C GLU A 96 -13.01 4.52 26.60
N ILE A 97 -12.09 5.46 26.35
CA ILE A 97 -11.48 6.30 27.40
C ILE A 97 -12.54 7.19 28.07
N LYS A 98 -13.48 7.76 27.29
CA LYS A 98 -14.58 8.56 27.84
C LYS A 98 -15.52 7.72 28.72
N THR A 99 -15.87 6.51 28.30
CA THR A 99 -16.71 5.59 29.11
C THR A 99 -16.00 5.14 30.39
N LYS A 100 -14.69 4.90 30.38
CA LYS A 100 -13.93 4.60 31.60
C LYS A 100 -13.85 5.79 32.56
N LYS A 101 -13.78 7.03 32.04
CA LYS A 101 -13.83 8.24 32.88
C LYS A 101 -15.20 8.45 33.55
N SER A 102 -16.30 7.96 32.97
CA SER A 102 -17.61 8.01 33.64
C SER A 102 -17.80 6.94 34.73
N GLU A 103 -16.92 5.94 34.80
CA GLU A 103 -16.91 4.92 35.86
C GLU A 103 -16.05 5.33 37.08
N VAL A 104 -15.63 6.59 37.18
CA VAL A 104 -14.94 7.09 38.38
C VAL A 104 -15.92 7.06 39.54
N ILE A 105 -15.73 6.10 40.45
CA ILE A 105 -16.47 5.97 41.70
C ILE A 105 -16.17 7.20 42.55
N ASP A 106 -17.20 8.01 42.83
CA ASP A 106 -17.08 9.19 43.69
C ASP A 106 -16.98 8.76 45.16
N PHE A 107 -15.76 8.79 45.71
CA PHE A 107 -15.48 8.41 47.09
C PHE A 107 -16.09 9.38 48.13
N ASN A 108 -16.62 10.54 47.72
CA ASN A 108 -17.32 11.44 48.63
C ASN A 108 -18.60 10.82 49.22
N ARG A 109 -19.17 9.78 48.60
CA ARG A 109 -20.29 9.02 49.19
C ARG A 109 -19.92 8.19 50.42
N TYR A 110 -18.63 7.99 50.68
CA TYR A 110 -18.15 7.16 51.80
C TYR A 110 -17.54 7.95 52.96
N LYS A 111 -17.56 9.29 52.92
CA LYS A 111 -17.28 10.11 54.11
C LYS A 111 -18.49 10.06 55.04
N LYS A 112 -18.47 9.11 55.98
CA LYS A 112 -19.31 9.21 57.19
C LYS A 112 -18.79 10.37 58.03
N LEU A 113 -19.67 11.34 58.29
CA LEU A 113 -19.54 12.37 59.33
C LEU A 113 -19.41 11.73 60.71
#